data_AF-A0A1V6IUD7-F1
#
_entry.id   AF-A0A1V6IUD7-F1
#
_cell.length_a   1.000
_cell.length_b   1.000
_cell.length_c   1.000
_cell.angle_alpha   90.00
_cell.angle_beta   90.00
_cell.angle_gamma   90.00
#
_symmetry.space_group_name_H-M   'P 1'
#
loop_
_entity.id
_entity.type
_entity.pdbx_description
1 polymer ?
#
loop_
_entity_poly.entity_id
_entity_poly.type
_entity_poly.pdbx_seq_one_letter_code
_entity_poly.pdbx_strand_id
1 'polypeptide(L)'
;MKTGRNMTYFDELQARIREIRLSERVFYQKIKDIYTTSIDYDPSAEETLRFFKVVQNKLLWAISKQTAAELVARRANAILPFMGMQSYDKKNQRRITQQDAVTAKNYLTETEMKALGLLVEQYLAFAEAQAQQQIAMTMSDWVARLDAILTLNGRELLTHAGSISHALAEEISTKQLAQFRQRLREEERLSSLAELEHDIQASRDDK
;
A
#
# COMPACT_ATOMS: atom_id res chain seq x y z
N MET A 1 -40.08 -17.02 -16.99
CA MET A 1 -39.58 -17.08 -15.60
C MET A 1 -38.05 -17.27 -15.61
N LYS A 2 -37.28 -16.18 -15.53
CA LYS A 2 -35.79 -16.18 -15.39
C LYS A 2 -35.33 -15.26 -14.23
N THR A 3 -36.26 -14.80 -13.40
CA THR A 3 -36.08 -13.64 -12.49
C THR A 3 -35.57 -14.01 -11.09
N GLY A 4 -35.73 -15.27 -10.64
CA GLY A 4 -35.37 -15.64 -9.25
C GLY A 4 -33.86 -15.79 -8.98
N ARG A 5 -33.06 -16.24 -9.96
CA ARG A 5 -31.62 -16.53 -9.77
C ARG A 5 -30.72 -15.31 -10.02
N ASN A 6 -31.19 -14.33 -10.79
CA ASN A 6 -30.48 -13.07 -11.04
C ASN A 6 -30.68 -12.06 -9.90
N MET A 7 -31.85 -12.05 -9.25
CA MET A 7 -32.07 -11.22 -8.06
C MET A 7 -31.12 -11.63 -6.93
N THR A 8 -30.96 -12.92 -6.66
CA THR A 8 -30.06 -13.42 -5.61
C THR A 8 -28.60 -13.04 -5.85
N TYR A 9 -28.11 -13.11 -7.10
CA TYR A 9 -26.72 -12.73 -7.42
C TYR A 9 -26.42 -11.25 -7.15
N PHE A 10 -27.29 -10.34 -7.61
CA PHE A 10 -27.05 -8.91 -7.42
C PHE A 10 -27.29 -8.45 -5.98
N ASP A 11 -28.20 -9.09 -5.25
CA ASP A 11 -28.39 -8.84 -3.82
C ASP A 11 -27.15 -9.27 -3.01
N GLU A 12 -26.57 -10.44 -3.31
CA GLU A 12 -25.31 -10.91 -2.72
C GLU A 12 -24.12 -9.98 -3.08
N LEU A 13 -24.05 -9.54 -4.34
CA LEU A 13 -23.02 -8.61 -4.80
C LEU A 13 -23.08 -7.27 -4.04
N GLN A 14 -24.27 -6.72 -3.88
CA GLN A 14 -24.48 -5.47 -3.13
C GLN A 14 -24.10 -5.64 -1.65
N ALA A 15 -24.47 -6.75 -1.03
CA ALA A 15 -24.09 -7.05 0.35
C ALA A 15 -22.56 -7.12 0.51
N ARG A 16 -21.88 -7.79 -0.43
CA ARG A 16 -20.42 -7.92 -0.44
C ARG A 16 -19.71 -6.56 -0.60
N ILE A 17 -20.20 -5.70 -1.50
CA ILE A 17 -19.62 -4.35 -1.68
C ILE A 17 -19.80 -3.49 -0.43
N ARG A 18 -20.96 -3.57 0.23
CA ARG A 18 -21.20 -2.88 1.50
C ARG A 18 -20.24 -3.34 2.60
N GLU A 19 -20.00 -4.66 2.71
CA GLU A 19 -19.02 -5.22 3.65
C GLU A 19 -17.61 -4.66 3.39
N ILE A 20 -17.17 -4.63 2.13
CA ILE A 20 -15.85 -4.10 1.74
C ILE A 20 -15.70 -2.63 2.16
N ARG A 21 -16.73 -1.82 1.90
CA ARG A 21 -16.72 -0.39 2.22
C ARG A 21 -16.61 -0.14 3.73
N LEU A 22 -17.40 -0.86 4.53
CA LEU A 22 -17.43 -0.78 5.99
C LEU A 22 -16.18 -1.38 6.67
N SER A 23 -15.42 -2.21 5.96
CA SER A 23 -14.23 -2.84 6.53
C SER A 23 -13.12 -1.84 6.86
N GLU A 24 -12.39 -2.08 7.95
CA GLU A 24 -11.15 -1.35 8.30
C GLU A 24 -9.93 -1.84 7.50
N ARG A 25 -10.16 -2.68 6.47
CA ARG A 25 -9.08 -3.27 5.67
C ARG A 25 -8.30 -2.18 4.94
N VAL A 26 -7.00 -2.41 4.81
CA VAL A 26 -6.08 -1.53 4.07
C VAL A 26 -6.55 -1.38 2.62
N PHE A 27 -6.41 -0.18 2.06
CA PHE A 27 -6.78 0.22 0.70
C PHE A 27 -6.69 -0.89 -0.38
N TYR A 28 -5.52 -1.52 -0.54
CA TYR A 28 -5.31 -2.54 -1.58
C TYR A 28 -6.13 -3.81 -1.37
N GLN A 29 -6.46 -4.14 -0.13
CA GLN A 29 -7.34 -5.28 0.16
C GLN A 29 -8.77 -4.96 -0.26
N LYS A 30 -9.28 -3.75 -0.01
CA LYS A 30 -10.61 -3.34 -0.50
C LYS A 30 -10.71 -3.42 -2.02
N ILE A 31 -9.66 -2.95 -2.70
CA ILE A 31 -9.53 -3.05 -4.15
C ILE A 31 -9.55 -4.52 -4.60
N LYS A 32 -8.74 -5.38 -3.97
CA LYS A 32 -8.74 -6.84 -4.21
C LYS A 32 -10.12 -7.45 -4.01
N ASP A 33 -10.84 -7.04 -2.97
CA ASP A 33 -12.16 -7.57 -2.67
C ASP A 33 -13.18 -7.18 -3.76
N ILE A 34 -13.11 -5.99 -4.36
CA ILE A 34 -13.94 -5.63 -5.53
C ILE A 34 -13.66 -6.57 -6.69
N TYR A 35 -12.39 -6.84 -7.00
CA TYR A 35 -12.03 -7.73 -8.10
C TYR A 35 -12.52 -9.17 -7.90
N THR A 36 -12.59 -9.63 -6.65
CA THR A 36 -13.15 -10.95 -6.32
C THR A 36 -14.66 -11.06 -6.56
N THR A 37 -15.32 -9.95 -6.94
CA THR A 37 -16.73 -9.92 -7.36
C THR A 37 -16.93 -10.14 -8.86
N SER A 38 -15.85 -10.12 -9.63
CA SER A 38 -15.92 -10.29 -11.08
C SER A 38 -16.45 -11.67 -11.46
N ILE A 39 -17.22 -11.73 -12.54
CA ILE A 39 -17.84 -12.98 -13.02
C ILE A 39 -16.83 -14.02 -13.52
N ASP A 40 -15.64 -13.55 -13.89
CA ASP A 40 -14.52 -14.31 -14.44
C ASP A 40 -13.35 -14.44 -13.43
N TYR A 41 -13.58 -14.15 -12.14
CA TYR A 41 -12.54 -14.22 -11.14
C TYR A 41 -12.06 -15.65 -10.88
N ASP A 42 -10.76 -15.90 -11.11
CA ASP A 42 -10.07 -17.12 -10.71
C ASP A 42 -8.87 -16.77 -9.80
N PRO A 43 -8.87 -17.18 -8.50
CA PRO A 43 -7.78 -16.88 -7.58
C PRO A 43 -6.46 -17.59 -7.92
N SER A 44 -6.51 -18.67 -8.70
CA SER A 44 -5.35 -19.47 -9.11
C SER A 44 -4.77 -19.06 -10.46
N ALA A 45 -5.50 -18.27 -11.23
CA ALA A 45 -5.04 -17.77 -12.51
C ALA A 45 -3.83 -16.83 -12.32
N GLU A 46 -2.77 -17.08 -13.09
CA GLU A 46 -1.59 -16.20 -13.13
C GLU A 46 -1.98 -14.77 -13.51
N GLU A 47 -2.98 -14.64 -14.38
CA GLU A 47 -3.56 -13.37 -14.80
C GLU A 47 -4.07 -12.55 -13.60
N THR A 48 -4.76 -13.17 -12.64
CA THR A 48 -5.24 -12.52 -11.40
C THR A 48 -4.11 -12.01 -10.51
N LEU A 49 -2.98 -12.72 -10.43
CA LEU A 49 -1.82 -12.26 -9.67
C LEU A 49 -1.12 -11.08 -10.35
N ARG A 50 -0.92 -11.17 -11.67
CA ARG A 50 -0.36 -10.09 -12.49
C ARG A 50 -1.22 -8.84 -12.39
N PHE A 51 -2.53 -9.05 -12.43
CA PHE A 51 -3.55 -8.03 -12.34
C PHE A 51 -3.41 -7.16 -11.08
N PHE A 52 -3.30 -7.77 -9.90
CA PHE A 52 -3.17 -7.00 -8.66
C PHE A 52 -1.90 -6.15 -8.62
N LYS A 53 -0.79 -6.66 -9.18
CA LYS A 53 0.46 -5.89 -9.31
C LYS A 53 0.30 -4.68 -10.23
N VAL A 54 -0.43 -4.84 -11.34
CA VAL A 54 -0.71 -3.74 -12.29
C VAL A 54 -1.55 -2.66 -11.63
N VAL A 55 -2.64 -3.03 -10.95
CA VAL A 55 -3.54 -2.08 -10.28
C VAL A 55 -2.83 -1.34 -9.16
N GLN A 56 -2.04 -2.04 -8.34
CA GLN A 56 -1.25 -1.39 -7.28
C GLN A 56 -0.31 -0.33 -7.86
N ASN A 57 0.41 -0.66 -8.94
CA ASN A 57 1.30 0.28 -9.61
C ASN A 57 0.54 1.45 -10.25
N LYS A 58 -0.63 1.24 -10.86
CA LYS A 58 -1.47 2.32 -11.40
C LYS A 58 -1.90 3.30 -10.31
N LEU A 59 -2.36 2.80 -9.17
CA LEU A 59 -2.76 3.62 -8.03
C LEU A 59 -1.57 4.41 -7.46
N LEU A 60 -0.43 3.75 -7.24
CA LEU A 60 0.78 4.42 -6.75
C LEU A 60 1.29 5.47 -7.73
N TRP A 61 1.26 5.18 -9.03
CA TRP A 61 1.66 6.12 -10.08
C TRP A 61 0.75 7.35 -10.10
N ALA A 62 -0.56 7.16 -10.06
CA ALA A 62 -1.52 8.27 -10.05
C ALA A 62 -1.31 9.24 -8.87
N ILE A 63 -0.82 8.72 -7.74
CA ILE A 63 -0.59 9.49 -6.51
C ILE A 63 0.81 10.07 -6.43
N SER A 64 1.85 9.30 -6.76
CA SER A 64 3.25 9.63 -6.48
C SER A 64 4.13 9.81 -7.73
N LYS A 65 3.59 9.56 -8.93
CA LYS A 65 4.31 9.52 -10.21
C LYS A 65 5.49 8.53 -10.22
N GLN A 66 5.38 7.50 -9.41
CA GLN A 66 6.38 6.44 -9.25
C GLN A 66 5.65 5.09 -9.15
N THR A 67 6.23 4.07 -9.78
CA THR A 67 5.85 2.68 -9.53
C THR A 67 6.23 2.29 -8.09
N ALA A 68 5.71 1.16 -7.59
CA ALA A 68 6.03 0.65 -6.26
C ALA A 68 7.54 0.48 -6.05
N ALA A 69 8.23 -0.09 -7.04
CA ALA A 69 9.67 -0.32 -7.00
C ALA A 69 10.44 1.00 -6.98
N GLU A 70 10.05 1.97 -7.82
CA GLU A 70 10.67 3.29 -7.83
C GLU A 70 10.46 4.04 -6.52
N LEU A 71 9.25 3.96 -5.95
CA LEU A 71 8.92 4.61 -4.70
C LEU A 71 9.79 4.12 -3.54
N VAL A 72 9.93 2.80 -3.41
CA VAL A 72 10.81 2.17 -2.42
C VAL A 72 12.26 2.57 -2.66
N ALA A 73 12.76 2.38 -3.89
CA ALA A 73 14.16 2.64 -4.21
C ALA A 73 14.56 4.11 -4.00
N ARG A 74 13.66 5.05 -4.27
CA ARG A 74 13.93 6.49 -4.15
C ARG A 74 13.72 7.04 -2.74
N ARG A 75 12.82 6.46 -1.93
CA ARG A 75 12.45 7.01 -0.61
C ARG A 75 13.01 6.23 0.58
N ALA A 76 13.44 4.98 0.41
CA ALA A 76 14.13 4.24 1.45
C ALA A 76 15.46 4.92 1.80
N ASN A 77 15.58 5.41 3.03
CA ASN A 77 16.76 6.16 3.47
C ASN A 77 17.08 5.89 4.95
N ALA A 78 18.19 5.21 5.20
CA ALA A 78 18.68 4.80 6.51
C ALA A 78 19.00 5.98 7.46
N ILE A 79 19.16 7.19 6.94
CA ILE A 79 19.46 8.40 7.73
C ILE A 79 18.18 9.00 8.31
N LEU A 80 17.01 8.74 7.72
CA LEU A 80 15.75 9.29 8.20
C LEU A 80 15.16 8.42 9.32
N PRO A 81 14.36 9.00 10.23
CA PRO A 81 13.51 8.21 11.13
C PRO A 81 12.66 7.22 10.34
N PHE A 82 12.47 6.01 10.88
CA PHE A 82 11.71 4.94 10.22
C PHE A 82 12.15 4.63 8.77
N MET A 83 13.41 4.86 8.43
CA MET A 83 13.95 4.74 7.07
C MET A 83 13.28 5.64 6.01
N GLY A 84 12.62 6.73 6.42
CA GLY A 84 11.86 7.60 5.51
C GLY A 84 10.41 7.16 5.29
N MET A 85 9.94 6.13 6.00
CA MET A 85 8.53 5.75 5.98
C MET A 85 7.70 6.79 6.74
N GLN A 86 6.71 7.37 6.07
CA GLN A 86 5.80 8.37 6.66
C GLN A 86 4.42 7.78 6.97
N SER A 87 4.04 6.69 6.30
CA SER A 87 2.75 6.02 6.47
C SER A 87 2.90 4.64 7.13
N TYR A 88 3.92 4.49 7.99
CA TYR A 88 4.15 3.27 8.76
C TYR A 88 3.35 3.29 10.07
N ASP A 89 2.63 2.21 10.33
CA ASP A 89 1.66 2.11 11.43
C ASP A 89 2.27 1.71 12.78
N LYS A 90 3.50 1.18 12.80
CA LYS A 90 4.16 0.79 14.05
C LYS A 90 4.93 1.95 14.65
N LYS A 91 4.81 2.09 15.98
CA LYS A 91 5.48 3.15 16.75
C LYS A 91 6.96 2.90 17.01
N ASN A 92 7.44 1.66 16.84
CA ASN A 92 8.80 1.28 17.20
C ASN A 92 9.67 1.06 15.94
N GLN A 93 10.65 1.95 15.75
CA GLN A 93 11.64 1.89 14.68
C GLN A 93 12.46 0.59 14.65
N ARG A 94 12.67 -0.04 15.82
CA ARG A 94 13.42 -1.31 15.93
C ARG A 94 12.65 -2.51 15.38
N ARG A 95 11.33 -2.38 15.19
CA ARG A 95 10.45 -3.45 14.68
C ARG A 95 10.26 -3.42 13.16
N ILE A 96 11.00 -2.57 12.45
CA ILE A 96 10.95 -2.53 10.99
C ILE A 96 11.49 -3.87 10.45
N THR A 97 10.61 -4.58 9.76
CA THR A 97 10.91 -5.84 9.07
C THR A 97 11.37 -5.56 7.64
N GLN A 98 11.97 -6.57 7.00
CA GLN A 98 12.27 -6.48 5.57
C GLN A 98 11.00 -6.29 4.74
N GLN A 99 9.91 -6.96 5.11
CA GLN A 99 8.61 -6.79 4.47
C GLN A 99 8.11 -5.34 4.56
N ASP A 100 8.30 -4.69 5.71
CA ASP A 100 7.93 -3.27 5.89
C ASP A 100 8.77 -2.37 4.97
N ALA A 101 10.07 -2.67 4.80
CA ALA A 101 11.00 -1.92 3.97
C ALA A 101 10.75 -2.05 2.45
N VAL A 102 10.20 -3.17 1.99
CA VAL A 102 9.79 -3.34 0.58
C VAL A 102 8.37 -2.85 0.29
N THR A 103 7.60 -2.50 1.33
CA THR A 103 6.20 -2.10 1.16
C THR A 103 6.10 -0.62 0.76
N ALA A 104 5.89 -0.38 -0.53
CA ALA A 104 5.81 0.97 -1.12
C ALA A 104 4.85 1.94 -0.41
N LYS A 105 3.68 1.46 0.04
CA LYS A 105 2.67 2.30 0.73
C LYS A 105 3.25 3.02 1.95
N ASN A 106 4.22 2.40 2.65
CA ASN A 106 4.80 2.95 3.88
C ASN A 106 5.59 4.23 3.60
N TYR A 107 6.05 4.43 2.37
CA TYR A 107 6.80 5.59 1.91
C TYR A 107 5.93 6.71 1.32
N LEU A 108 4.61 6.53 1.26
CA LEU A 108 3.71 7.62 0.88
C LEU A 108 3.66 8.69 1.98
N THR A 109 3.61 9.94 1.56
CA THR A 109 3.36 11.09 2.45
C THR A 109 1.91 11.06 2.95
N GLU A 110 1.59 11.84 3.99
CA GLU A 110 0.22 11.94 4.49
C GLU A 110 -0.76 12.42 3.41
N THR A 111 -0.36 13.42 2.61
CA THR A 111 -1.17 13.94 1.50
C THR A 111 -1.41 12.89 0.42
N GLU A 112 -0.38 12.12 0.07
CA GLU A 112 -0.49 11.02 -0.88
C GLU A 112 -1.38 9.89 -0.35
N MET A 113 -1.27 9.58 0.94
CA MET A 113 -2.11 8.56 1.59
C MET A 113 -3.58 8.98 1.61
N LYS A 114 -3.88 10.25 1.93
CA LYS A 114 -5.23 10.81 1.83
C LYS A 114 -5.77 10.73 0.41
N ALA A 115 -4.96 11.12 -0.58
CA ALA A 115 -5.37 11.06 -1.98
C ALA A 115 -5.61 9.62 -2.47
N LEU A 116 -4.78 8.66 -2.04
CA LEU A 116 -5.00 7.23 -2.30
C LEU A 116 -6.33 6.77 -1.70
N GLY A 117 -6.61 7.15 -0.45
CA GLY A 117 -7.88 6.82 0.20
C GLY A 117 -9.10 7.35 -0.57
N LEU A 118 -9.05 8.61 -1.01
CA LEU A 118 -10.13 9.21 -1.81
C LEU A 118 -10.35 8.46 -3.15
N LEU A 119 -9.28 8.04 -3.83
CA LEU A 119 -9.41 7.23 -5.05
C LEU A 119 -10.06 5.88 -4.77
N VAL A 120 -9.70 5.21 -3.68
CA VAL A 120 -10.29 3.93 -3.30
C VAL A 120 -11.77 4.08 -2.96
N GLU A 121 -12.16 5.14 -2.24
CA GLU A 121 -13.58 5.41 -1.95
C GLU A 121 -14.39 5.73 -3.21
N GLN A 122 -13.85 6.49 -4.16
CA GLN A 122 -14.51 6.72 -5.45
C GLN A 122 -14.69 5.41 -6.22
N TYR A 123 -13.68 4.54 -6.20
CA TYR A 123 -13.72 3.25 -6.87
C TYR A 123 -14.75 2.30 -6.22
N LEU A 124 -14.86 2.31 -4.89
CA LEU A 124 -15.90 1.57 -4.15
C LEU A 124 -17.31 2.09 -4.46
N ALA A 125 -17.50 3.41 -4.47
CA ALA A 125 -18.77 4.03 -4.82
C ALA A 125 -19.20 3.69 -6.25
N PHE A 126 -18.24 3.66 -7.19
CA PHE A 126 -18.49 3.23 -8.55
C PHE A 126 -18.90 1.75 -8.60
N ALA A 127 -18.21 0.87 -7.85
CA ALA A 127 -18.56 -0.54 -7.79
C ALA A 127 -19.99 -0.77 -7.25
N GLU A 128 -20.35 -0.04 -6.20
CA GLU A 128 -21.71 -0.06 -5.64
C GLU A 128 -22.75 0.36 -6.69
N ALA A 129 -22.49 1.42 -7.46
CA ALA A 129 -23.38 1.87 -8.52
C ALA A 129 -23.56 0.82 -9.64
N GLN A 130 -22.49 0.10 -10.03
CA GLN A 130 -22.61 -0.99 -11.01
C GLN A 130 -23.50 -2.13 -10.50
N ALA A 131 -23.32 -2.52 -9.23
CA ALA A 131 -24.14 -3.55 -8.61
C ALA A 131 -25.61 -3.14 -8.46
N GLN A 132 -25.90 -1.87 -8.16
CA GLN A 132 -27.26 -1.33 -8.13
C GLN A 132 -27.93 -1.34 -9.52
N GLN A 133 -27.15 -1.07 -10.57
CA GLN A 133 -27.62 -1.09 -11.95
C GLN A 133 -27.70 -2.50 -12.56
N GLN A 134 -27.40 -3.54 -11.78
CA GLN A 134 -27.35 -4.92 -12.24
C GLN A 134 -26.38 -5.13 -13.42
N ILE A 135 -25.25 -4.42 -13.40
CA ILE A 135 -24.19 -4.55 -14.39
C ILE A 135 -23.16 -5.54 -13.83
N ALA A 136 -23.08 -6.72 -14.45
CA ALA A 136 -22.02 -7.67 -14.18
C ALA A 136 -20.70 -7.18 -14.78
N MET A 137 -19.61 -7.33 -14.02
CA MET A 137 -18.29 -6.82 -14.37
C MET A 137 -17.29 -7.96 -14.49
N THR A 138 -16.45 -7.91 -15.52
CA THR A 138 -15.24 -8.75 -15.62
C THR A 138 -14.05 -8.08 -14.95
N MET A 139 -12.99 -8.84 -14.70
CA MET A 139 -11.71 -8.30 -14.22
C MET A 139 -11.19 -7.19 -15.15
N SER A 140 -11.36 -7.36 -16.46
CA SER A 140 -10.93 -6.39 -17.47
C SER A 140 -11.75 -5.09 -17.43
N ASP A 141 -13.07 -5.19 -17.23
CA ASP A 141 -13.95 -4.04 -17.10
C ASP A 141 -13.53 -3.18 -15.91
N TRP A 142 -13.25 -3.80 -14.78
CA TRP A 142 -12.81 -3.10 -13.58
C TRP A 142 -11.51 -2.29 -13.78
N VAL A 143 -10.54 -2.77 -14.58
CA VAL A 143 -9.34 -1.98 -14.95
C VAL A 143 -9.71 -0.77 -15.77
N ALA A 144 -10.54 -0.98 -16.80
CA ALA A 144 -10.98 0.10 -17.66
C ALA A 144 -11.70 1.20 -16.86
N ARG A 145 -12.49 0.79 -15.86
CA ARG A 145 -13.17 1.73 -14.94
C ARG A 145 -12.21 2.43 -14.00
N LEU A 146 -11.19 1.73 -13.48
CA LEU A 146 -10.14 2.37 -12.71
C LEU A 146 -9.41 3.43 -13.54
N ASP A 147 -9.01 3.10 -14.76
CA ASP A 147 -8.34 4.04 -15.67
C ASP A 147 -9.22 5.26 -16.00
N ALA A 148 -10.52 5.05 -16.20
CA ALA A 148 -11.48 6.14 -16.38
C ALA A 148 -11.56 7.04 -15.13
N ILE A 149 -11.67 6.48 -13.93
CA ILE A 149 -11.71 7.24 -12.68
C ILE A 149 -10.42 8.03 -12.48
N LEU A 150 -9.25 7.43 -12.73
CA LEU A 150 -7.97 8.12 -12.64
C LEU A 150 -7.91 9.31 -13.61
N THR A 151 -8.32 9.10 -14.86
CA THR A 151 -8.34 10.13 -15.90
C THR A 151 -9.30 11.27 -15.55
N LEU A 152 -10.50 10.96 -15.05
CA LEU A 152 -11.48 11.96 -14.61
C LEU A 152 -10.97 12.82 -13.45
N ASN A 153 -10.12 12.25 -12.58
CA ASN A 153 -9.44 12.98 -11.50
C ASN A 153 -8.19 13.75 -11.98
N GLY A 154 -7.96 13.86 -13.30
CA GLY A 154 -6.80 14.53 -13.88
C GLY A 154 -5.47 13.82 -13.60
N ARG A 155 -5.50 12.52 -13.30
CA ARG A 155 -4.30 11.73 -13.04
C ARG A 155 -3.79 11.09 -14.33
N GLU A 156 -2.48 11.08 -14.49
CA GLU A 156 -1.83 10.35 -15.58
C GLU A 156 -1.90 8.85 -15.34
N LEU A 157 -2.13 8.10 -16.40
CA LEU A 157 -2.12 6.64 -16.37
C LEU A 157 -0.69 6.11 -16.48
N LEU A 158 -0.42 5.02 -15.76
CA LEU A 158 0.81 4.26 -15.95
C LEU A 158 0.70 3.44 -17.26
N THR A 159 1.54 3.76 -18.24
CA THR A 159 1.57 3.11 -19.56
C THR A 159 2.85 2.30 -19.81
N HIS A 160 3.77 2.28 -18.84
CA HIS A 160 5.06 1.58 -18.92
C HIS A 160 5.36 0.81 -17.63
N ALA A 161 6.35 -0.08 -17.65
CA ALA A 161 6.75 -0.87 -16.48
C ALA A 161 7.51 -0.08 -15.40
N GLY A 162 7.94 1.15 -15.72
CA GLY A 162 8.83 1.95 -14.87
C GLY A 162 10.31 1.69 -15.20
N SER A 163 11.18 2.36 -14.48
CA SER A 163 12.64 2.33 -14.70
C SER A 163 13.39 1.41 -13.73
N ILE A 164 12.78 1.04 -12.60
CA ILE A 164 13.40 0.25 -11.53
C ILE A 164 12.67 -1.08 -11.39
N SER A 165 13.44 -2.17 -11.39
CA SER A 165 12.90 -3.52 -11.18
C SER A 165 12.58 -3.77 -9.70
N HIS A 166 11.65 -4.70 -9.44
CA HIS A 166 11.34 -5.12 -8.08
C HIS A 166 12.58 -5.65 -7.34
N ALA A 167 13.39 -6.48 -7.99
CA ALA A 167 14.60 -7.05 -7.39
C ALA A 167 15.60 -5.97 -6.97
N LEU A 168 15.77 -4.94 -7.81
CA LEU A 168 16.65 -3.81 -7.48
C LEU A 168 16.10 -2.98 -6.32
N ALA A 169 14.79 -2.73 -6.27
CA ALA A 169 14.17 -2.03 -5.15
C ALA A 169 14.29 -2.81 -3.82
N GLU A 170 14.17 -4.14 -3.89
CA GLU A 170 14.37 -5.03 -2.74
C GLU A 170 15.83 -5.01 -2.24
N GLU A 171 16.80 -5.06 -3.15
CA GLU A 171 18.22 -4.91 -2.80
C GLU A 171 18.50 -3.57 -2.12
N ILE A 172 18.02 -2.47 -2.71
CA ILE A 172 18.19 -1.12 -2.18
C ILE A 172 17.57 -1.01 -0.78
N SER A 173 16.31 -1.38 -0.61
CA SER A 173 15.62 -1.29 0.68
C SER A 173 16.25 -2.19 1.75
N THR A 174 16.73 -3.38 1.39
CA THR A 174 17.43 -4.29 2.30
C THR A 174 18.75 -3.69 2.77
N LYS A 175 19.52 -3.07 1.86
CA LYS A 175 20.75 -2.35 2.21
C LYS A 175 20.47 -1.17 3.14
N GLN A 176 19.44 -0.37 2.84
CA GLN A 176 19.02 0.74 3.70
C GLN A 176 18.58 0.24 5.08
N LEU A 177 17.88 -0.89 5.17
CA LEU A 177 17.47 -1.48 6.45
C LEU A 177 18.67 -1.94 7.28
N ALA A 178 19.68 -2.55 6.65
CA ALA A 178 20.90 -2.95 7.32
C ALA A 178 21.65 -1.74 7.90
N GLN A 179 21.82 -0.68 7.11
CA GLN A 179 22.44 0.57 7.53
C GLN A 179 21.65 1.24 8.67
N PHE A 180 20.33 1.25 8.57
CA PHE A 180 19.44 1.81 9.59
C PHE A 180 19.57 1.06 10.93
N ARG A 181 19.58 -0.28 10.90
CA ARG A 181 19.79 -1.11 12.09
C ARG A 181 21.17 -0.95 12.70
N GLN A 182 22.20 -0.73 11.89
CA GLN A 182 23.54 -0.43 12.40
C GLN A 182 23.55 0.91 13.13
N ARG A 183 22.94 1.95 12.54
CA ARG A 183 22.83 3.26 13.18
C ARG A 183 22.09 3.19 14.52
N LEU A 184 20.93 2.53 14.57
CA LEU A 184 20.17 2.40 15.83
C LEU A 184 20.97 1.71 16.94
N ARG A 185 21.79 0.70 16.60
CA ARG A 185 22.67 0.03 17.56
C ARG A 185 23.78 0.95 18.07
N GLU A 186 24.32 1.78 17.19
CA GLU A 186 25.36 2.74 17.56
C GLU A 186 24.80 3.86 18.45
N GLU A 187 23.63 4.40 18.12
CA GLU A 187 22.91 5.38 18.94
C GLU A 187 22.63 4.83 20.35
N GLU A 188 22.18 3.58 20.45
CA GLU A 188 21.96 2.90 21.73
C GLU A 188 23.26 2.73 22.52
N ARG A 189 24.33 2.27 21.86
CA ARG A 189 25.65 2.13 22.48
C ARG A 189 26.16 3.45 23.06
N LEU A 190 26.02 4.54 22.30
CA LEU A 190 26.44 5.88 22.74
C LEU A 190 25.58 6.38 23.90
N SER A 191 24.26 6.15 23.87
CA SER A 191 23.36 6.50 24.98
C SER A 191 23.75 5.78 26.27
N SER A 192 23.97 4.46 26.20
CA SER A 192 24.37 3.67 27.37
C SER A 192 25.73 4.10 27.93
N LEU A 193 26.68 4.49 27.08
CA LEU A 193 27.97 5.03 27.55
C LEU A 193 27.81 6.38 28.25
N ALA A 194 26.99 7.27 27.71
CA ALA A 194 26.71 8.57 28.32
C ALA A 194 26.01 8.45 29.69
N GLU A 195 25.07 7.50 29.82
CA GLU A 195 24.42 7.18 31.10
C GLU A 195 25.43 6.69 32.15
N LEU A 196 26.30 5.76 31.77
CA LEU A 196 27.36 5.26 32.67
C LEU A 196 28.33 6.37 33.10
N GLU A 197 28.73 7.26 32.19
CA GLU A 197 29.58 8.41 32.51
C GLU A 197 28.91 9.36 33.51
N HIS A 198 27.63 9.65 33.31
CA HIS A 198 26.84 10.47 34.21
C HIS A 198 26.75 9.85 35.62
N ASP A 199 26.46 8.55 35.72
CA ASP A 199 26.36 7.83 37.00
C ASP A 199 27.69 7.78 37.75
N ILE A 200 28.81 7.62 37.04
CA ILE A 200 30.16 7.68 37.62
C ILE A 200 30.46 9.07 38.17
N GLN A 201 30.08 10.14 37.46
CA GLN A 201 30.31 11.51 37.90
C GLN A 201 29.46 11.85 39.15
N ALA A 202 28.17 11.51 39.14
CA ALA A 202 27.30 11.71 40.30
C ALA A 202 27.81 10.97 41.55
N SER A 203 28.31 9.75 41.39
CA SER A 203 28.89 8.96 42.49
C SER A 203 30.20 9.52 43.05
N ARG A 204 30.89 10.42 42.31
CA ARG A 204 32.11 11.10 42.77
C ARG A 204 31.80 12.39 43.52
N ASP A 205 30.71 13.07 43.16
CA ASP A 205 30.30 14.34 43.77
C ASP A 205 29.58 14.14 45.12
N ASP A 206 29.10 12.93 45.40
CA ASP A 206 28.49 12.51 46.69
C ASP A 206 29.50 12.09 47.78
N LYS A 207 30.82 12.19 47.54
CA LYS A 207 31.91 11.86 48.49
C LYS A 207 32.70 13.08 48.93
#